data_AF-A0A258Q9J7-F1
#
_entry.id   AF-A0A258Q9J7-F1
#
_cell.length_a   1.000
_cell.length_b   1.000
_cell.length_c   1.000
_cell.angle_alpha   90.00
_cell.angle_beta   90.00
_cell.angle_gamma   90.00
#
_symmetry.space_group_name_H-M   'P 1'
#
loop_
_entity.id
_entity.type
_entity.pdbx_description
1 polymer ?
#
loop_
_entity_poly.entity_id
_entity_poly.type
_entity_poly.pdbx_seq_one_letter_code
_entity_poly.pdbx_strand_id
1 'polypeptide(L)'
;MPELIDPELLTLIEQSAQAAGATLAQSAQLKRLVLASPFVAASVQKQADILPFLLAYAGESNARQPMADRIRSQLNARPPDDFDSRLRQIRRAEMARIAWRDVNDLAPTAETLHDLSELADLCVQQALALHEQILTARHGTPRDA
;
A
#
# COMPACT_ATOMS: atom_id res chain seq x y z
N MET A 1 21.84 8.40 14.03
CA MET A 1 20.80 8.00 15.01
C MET A 1 19.49 7.94 14.25
N PRO A 2 18.84 6.80 14.06
CA PRO A 2 17.46 6.84 13.56
C PRO A 2 16.65 7.60 14.61
N GLU A 3 15.81 8.55 14.18
CA GLU A 3 14.79 9.13 15.06
C GLU A 3 14.02 7.95 15.65
N LEU A 4 14.19 7.70 16.94
CA LEU A 4 13.33 6.76 17.65
C LEU A 4 11.91 7.28 17.45
N ILE A 5 11.04 6.42 16.94
CA ILE A 5 9.62 6.70 16.90
C ILE A 5 9.18 7.04 18.32
N ASP A 6 8.47 8.16 18.44
CA ASP A 6 7.92 8.61 19.72
C ASP A 6 7.16 7.46 20.40
N PRO A 7 7.50 7.10 21.66
CA PRO A 7 6.78 6.07 22.41
C PRO A 7 5.27 6.29 22.47
N GLU A 8 4.81 7.54 22.48
CA GLU A 8 3.38 7.87 22.45
C GLU A 8 2.74 7.46 21.12
N LEU A 9 3.42 7.76 20.01
CA LEU A 9 2.97 7.38 18.67
C LEU A 9 2.92 5.85 18.51
N LEU A 10 3.91 5.13 19.02
CA LEU A 10 3.90 3.67 18.98
C LEU A 10 2.70 3.10 19.75
N THR A 11 2.42 3.65 20.93
CA THR A 11 1.28 3.24 21.76
C THR A 11 -0.05 3.52 21.04
N LEU A 12 -0.18 4.68 20.39
CA LEU A 12 -1.37 5.04 19.61
C LEU A 12 -1.59 4.08 18.44
N ILE A 13 -0.53 3.70 17.72
CA ILE A 13 -0.60 2.75 16.60
C ILE A 13 -1.02 1.36 17.10
N GLU A 14 -0.46 0.90 18.22
CA GLU A 14 -0.83 -0.39 18.83
C GLU A 14 -2.31 -0.43 19.23
N GLN A 15 -2.81 0.62 19.88
CA GLN A 15 -4.23 0.75 20.24
C GLN A 15 -5.14 0.79 19.01
N SER A 16 -4.76 1.53 17.97
CA SER A 16 -5.52 1.62 16.72
C SER A 16 -5.59 0.27 16.01
N ALA A 17 -4.49 -0.48 15.99
CA ALA A 17 -4.45 -1.82 15.42
C ALA A 17 -5.32 -2.80 16.20
N GLN A 18 -5.30 -2.72 17.53
CA GLN A 18 -6.16 -3.54 18.38
C GLN A 18 -7.65 -3.23 18.17
N ALA A 19 -8.01 -1.95 18.05
CA ALA A 19 -9.37 -1.52 17.71
C ALA A 19 -9.80 -2.01 16.32
N ALA A 20 -8.86 -2.14 15.38
CA ALA A 20 -9.08 -2.72 14.05
C ALA A 20 -9.11 -4.26 14.04
N GLY A 21 -9.00 -4.92 15.19
CA GLY A 21 -9.11 -6.38 15.33
C GLY A 21 -7.79 -7.14 15.11
N ALA A 22 -6.63 -6.49 15.29
CA ALA A 22 -5.34 -7.16 15.17
C ALA A 22 -5.21 -8.34 16.15
N THR A 23 -4.77 -9.49 15.64
CA THR A 23 -4.36 -10.62 16.47
C THR A 23 -3.08 -10.30 17.23
N LEU A 24 -2.78 -11.07 18.29
CA LEU A 24 -1.53 -10.91 19.05
C LEU A 24 -0.29 -11.02 18.15
N ALA A 25 -0.30 -11.94 17.19
CA ALA A 25 0.78 -12.11 16.23
C ALA A 25 0.92 -10.88 15.31
N GLN A 26 -0.19 -10.34 14.79
CA GLN A 26 -0.18 -9.14 13.95
C GLN A 26 0.28 -7.90 14.71
N SER A 27 -0.12 -7.74 15.98
CA SER A 27 0.36 -6.62 16.82
C SER A 27 1.87 -6.67 17.03
N ALA A 28 2.43 -7.87 17.29
CA ALA A 28 3.87 -8.04 17.42
C ALA A 28 4.62 -7.79 16.09
N GLN A 29 4.04 -8.18 14.96
CA GLN A 29 4.58 -7.89 13.62
C GLN A 29 4.53 -6.39 13.28
N LEU A 30 3.42 -5.73 13.56
CA LEU A 30 3.24 -4.29 13.36
C LEU A 30 4.26 -3.49 14.17
N LYS A 31 4.47 -3.85 15.44
CA LYS A 31 5.45 -3.19 16.31
C LYS A 31 6.85 -3.23 15.70
N ARG A 32 7.29 -4.42 15.23
CA ARG A 32 8.58 -4.58 14.54
C ARG A 32 8.66 -3.72 13.28
N LEU A 33 7.61 -3.75 12.46
CA LEU A 33 7.54 -2.99 11.21
C LEU A 33 7.65 -1.48 11.44
N VAL A 34 6.89 -0.95 12.39
CA VAL A 34 6.88 0.48 12.71
C VAL A 34 8.26 0.90 13.20
N LEU A 35 8.84 0.15 14.15
CA LEU A 35 10.20 0.43 14.66
C LEU A 35 11.29 0.35 13.60
N ALA A 36 11.12 -0.50 12.58
CA ALA A 36 12.09 -0.66 11.48
C ALA A 36 11.89 0.35 10.34
N SER A 37 10.68 0.91 10.17
CA SER A 37 10.32 1.71 8.99
C SER A 37 9.62 3.01 9.35
N PRO A 38 10.35 4.14 9.40
CA PRO A 38 9.75 5.47 9.58
C PRO A 38 8.71 5.80 8.49
N PHE A 39 8.89 5.27 7.28
CA PHE A 39 7.90 5.37 6.20
C PHE A 39 6.56 4.75 6.59
N VAL A 40 6.56 3.54 7.17
CA VAL A 40 5.30 2.89 7.59
C VAL A 40 4.68 3.65 8.75
N ALA A 41 5.47 4.08 9.73
CA ALA A 41 4.98 4.88 10.85
C ALA A 41 4.28 6.17 10.39
N ALA A 42 4.87 6.88 9.43
CA ALA A 42 4.26 8.06 8.83
C ALA A 42 3.04 7.71 7.97
N SER A 43 3.03 6.54 7.34
CA SER A 43 1.92 6.08 6.50
C SER A 43 0.67 5.76 7.32
N VAL A 44 0.82 5.12 8.49
CA VAL A 44 -0.27 4.86 9.45
C VAL A 44 -0.92 6.15 9.94
N GLN A 45 -0.13 7.20 10.18
CA GLN A 45 -0.68 8.49 10.61
C GLN A 45 -1.42 9.23 9.49
N LYS A 46 -0.92 9.15 8.25
CA LYS A 46 -1.45 9.93 7.12
C LYS A 46 -2.66 9.29 6.46
N GLN A 47 -2.88 8.00 6.69
CA GLN A 47 -3.86 7.22 5.94
C GLN A 47 -4.59 6.25 6.88
N ALA A 48 -5.83 6.61 7.25
CA ALA A 48 -6.61 5.90 8.27
C ALA A 48 -6.97 4.45 7.89
N ASP A 49 -7.12 4.14 6.60
CA ASP A 49 -7.50 2.81 6.11
C ASP A 49 -6.32 1.84 5.98
N ILE A 50 -5.08 2.29 6.23
CA ILE A 50 -3.90 1.44 6.03
C ILE A 50 -3.81 0.29 7.04
N LEU A 51 -4.21 0.50 8.30
CA LEU A 51 -4.19 -0.57 9.31
C LEU A 51 -5.17 -1.69 8.97
N PRO A 52 -6.47 -1.42 8.70
CA PRO A 52 -7.39 -2.44 8.22
C PRO A 52 -6.87 -3.18 6.98
N PHE A 53 -6.29 -2.45 6.01
CA PHE A 53 -5.68 -3.04 4.83
C PHE A 53 -4.53 -4.00 5.17
N LEU A 54 -3.58 -3.57 6.01
CA LEU A 54 -2.45 -4.41 6.41
C LEU A 54 -2.92 -5.66 7.16
N LEU A 55 -3.86 -5.52 8.09
CA LEU A 55 -4.38 -6.66 8.84
C LEU A 55 -5.10 -7.68 7.93
N ALA A 56 -5.75 -7.22 6.87
CA ALA A 56 -6.39 -8.09 5.89
C ALA A 56 -5.39 -8.81 4.97
N TYR A 57 -4.35 -8.12 4.50
CA TYR A 57 -3.53 -8.60 3.37
C TYR A 57 -2.05 -8.89 3.68
N ALA A 58 -1.52 -8.51 4.84
CA ALA A 58 -0.09 -8.67 5.14
C ALA A 58 0.37 -10.14 5.17
N GLY A 59 -0.50 -11.05 5.60
CA GLY A 59 -0.20 -12.49 5.62
C GLY A 59 -0.35 -13.18 4.25
N GLU A 60 -0.94 -12.53 3.26
CA GLU A 60 -1.24 -13.16 1.96
C GLU A 60 -0.08 -12.95 0.98
N SER A 61 0.30 -14.00 0.24
CA SER A 61 1.22 -13.87 -0.90
C SER A 61 0.44 -13.42 -2.15
N ASN A 62 1.13 -12.70 -3.05
CA ASN A 62 0.56 -12.30 -4.35
C ASN A 62 0.20 -13.50 -5.25
N ALA A 63 0.69 -14.72 -4.95
CA ALA A 63 0.27 -15.94 -5.64
C ALA A 63 -1.21 -16.30 -5.41
N ARG A 64 -1.78 -15.96 -4.25
CA ARG A 64 -3.19 -16.24 -3.92
C ARG A 64 -4.13 -15.19 -4.49
N GLN A 65 -3.77 -13.93 -4.32
CA GLN A 65 -4.48 -12.80 -4.89
C GLN A 65 -3.47 -11.86 -5.55
N PRO A 66 -3.43 -11.78 -6.88
CA PRO A 66 -2.50 -10.91 -7.59
C PRO A 66 -2.64 -9.45 -7.14
N MET A 67 -1.52 -8.75 -7.03
CA MET A 67 -1.51 -7.33 -6.66
C MET A 67 -2.33 -6.49 -7.66
N ALA A 68 -2.21 -6.81 -8.95
CA ALA A 68 -2.99 -6.19 -10.02
C ALA A 68 -4.50 -6.21 -9.77
N ASP A 69 -5.03 -7.34 -9.29
CA ASP A 69 -6.47 -7.50 -9.01
C ASP A 69 -6.91 -6.69 -7.79
N ARG A 70 -6.10 -6.64 -6.74
CA ARG A 70 -6.38 -5.78 -5.57
C ARG A 70 -6.39 -4.31 -5.95
N ILE A 71 -5.36 -3.84 -6.66
CA ILE A 71 -5.25 -2.43 -7.08
C ILE A 71 -6.44 -2.07 -7.98
N ARG A 72 -6.74 -2.90 -8.99
CA ARG A 72 -7.86 -2.67 -9.90
C ARG A 72 -9.21 -2.65 -9.19
N SER A 73 -9.46 -3.58 -8.27
CA SER A 73 -10.72 -3.60 -7.53
C SER A 73 -10.89 -2.37 -6.62
N GLN A 74 -9.81 -1.94 -5.96
CA GLN A 74 -9.81 -0.72 -5.13
C GLN A 74 -10.00 0.55 -5.96
N LEU A 75 -9.43 0.64 -7.17
CA LEU A 75 -9.61 1.77 -8.09
C LEU A 75 -11.01 1.82 -8.70
N ASN A 76 -11.62 0.68 -9.01
CA ASN A 76 -12.96 0.63 -9.61
C ASN A 76 -14.10 0.86 -8.60
N ALA A 77 -13.81 0.83 -7.30
CA ALA A 77 -14.83 0.98 -6.26
C ALA A 77 -15.45 2.40 -6.17
N ARG A 78 -14.86 3.42 -6.80
CA ARG A 78 -15.36 4.81 -6.74
C ARG A 78 -15.07 5.55 -8.07
N PRO A 79 -15.80 6.64 -8.37
CA PRO A 79 -15.63 7.44 -9.59
C PRO A 79 -14.20 7.99 -9.79
N PRO A 80 -13.83 8.42 -11.01
CA PRO A 80 -12.46 8.82 -11.36
C PRO A 80 -12.01 10.18 -10.81
N ASP A 81 -12.92 11.00 -10.26
CA ASP A 81 -12.62 12.37 -9.81
C ASP A 81 -11.52 12.44 -8.74
N ASP A 82 -11.32 11.37 -7.97
CA ASP A 82 -10.29 11.26 -6.93
C ASP A 82 -9.20 10.21 -7.25
N PHE A 83 -9.12 9.77 -8.51
CA PHE A 83 -8.25 8.66 -8.93
C PHE A 83 -6.80 8.83 -8.51
N ASP A 84 -6.19 9.98 -8.79
CA ASP A 84 -4.79 10.25 -8.49
C ASP A 84 -4.47 10.18 -6.99
N SER A 85 -5.39 10.70 -6.17
CA SER A 85 -5.26 10.67 -4.72
C SER A 85 -5.35 9.23 -4.21
N ARG A 86 -6.32 8.46 -4.75
CA ARG A 86 -6.50 7.06 -4.42
C ARG A 86 -5.34 6.20 -4.88
N LEU A 87 -4.83 6.40 -6.09
CA LEU A 87 -3.66 5.66 -6.57
C LEU A 87 -2.45 5.88 -5.64
N ARG A 88 -2.25 7.10 -5.14
CA ARG A 88 -1.22 7.39 -4.13
C ARG A 88 -1.48 6.69 -2.79
N GLN A 89 -2.74 6.60 -2.35
CA GLN A 89 -3.14 5.90 -1.12
C GLN A 89 -2.94 4.38 -1.25
N ILE A 90 -3.36 3.79 -2.38
CA ILE A 90 -3.20 2.37 -2.69
C ILE A 90 -1.71 2.02 -2.78
N ARG A 91 -0.92 2.81 -3.51
CA ARG A 91 0.53 2.63 -3.59
C ARG A 91 1.18 2.65 -2.20
N ARG A 92 0.79 3.59 -1.34
CA ARG A 92 1.32 3.67 0.03
C ARG A 92 0.96 2.44 0.85
N ALA A 93 -0.28 1.96 0.75
CA ALA A 93 -0.75 0.78 1.45
C ALA A 93 -0.02 -0.50 0.99
N GLU A 94 0.13 -0.71 -0.32
CA GLU A 94 0.87 -1.84 -0.87
C GLU A 94 2.36 -1.78 -0.52
N MET A 95 3.00 -0.60 -0.57
CA MET A 95 4.38 -0.45 -0.09
C MET A 95 4.53 -0.85 1.38
N ALA A 96 3.59 -0.44 2.25
CA ALA A 96 3.61 -0.80 3.65
C ALA A 96 3.39 -2.31 3.86
N ARG A 97 2.55 -2.95 3.02
CA ARG A 97 2.35 -4.40 3.03
C ARG A 97 3.60 -5.16 2.61
N ILE A 98 4.29 -4.71 1.57
CA ILE A 98 5.55 -5.33 1.14
C ILE A 98 6.60 -5.20 2.24
N ALA A 99 6.73 -4.02 2.84
CA ALA A 99 7.62 -3.80 3.99
C ALA A 99 7.25 -4.67 5.19
N TRP A 100 5.95 -4.89 5.44
CA TRP A 100 5.49 -5.82 6.47
C TRP A 100 5.99 -7.23 6.20
N ARG A 101 5.85 -7.72 4.95
CA ARG A 101 6.27 -9.07 4.56
C ARG A 101 7.78 -9.24 4.69
N ASP A 102 8.55 -8.22 4.30
CA ASP A 102 10.01 -8.20 4.38
C ASP A 102 10.51 -8.23 5.84
N VAL A 103 10.10 -7.26 6.66
CA VAL A 103 10.56 -7.12 8.06
C VAL A 103 10.15 -8.29 8.96
N ASN A 104 9.07 -8.99 8.60
CA ASN A 104 8.54 -10.11 9.37
C ASN A 104 8.90 -11.48 8.78
N ASP A 105 9.83 -11.54 7.81
CA ASP A 105 10.29 -12.77 7.16
C ASP A 105 9.14 -13.63 6.57
N LEU A 106 8.08 -12.97 6.07
CA LEU A 106 6.92 -13.63 5.46
C LEU A 106 7.07 -13.88 3.95
N ALA A 107 8.13 -13.33 3.35
CA ALA A 107 8.49 -13.48 1.96
C ALA A 107 10.02 -13.41 1.81
N PRO A 108 10.63 -14.18 0.89
CA PRO A 108 12.04 -14.00 0.56
C PRO A 108 12.30 -12.60 0.00
N THR A 109 13.48 -12.04 0.24
CA THR A 109 13.84 -10.70 -0.27
C THR A 109 13.71 -10.56 -1.79
N ALA A 110 13.95 -11.64 -2.55
CA ALA A 110 13.75 -11.63 -3.99
C ALA A 110 12.27 -11.43 -4.38
N GLU A 111 11.33 -11.99 -3.62
CA GLU A 111 9.89 -11.79 -3.80
C GLU A 111 9.51 -10.35 -3.46
N THR A 112 10.01 -9.79 -2.35
CA THR A 112 9.67 -8.41 -1.96
C THR A 112 10.23 -7.36 -2.93
N LEU A 113 11.42 -7.60 -3.50
CA LEU A 113 11.98 -6.77 -4.58
C LEU A 113 11.17 -6.86 -5.88
N HIS A 114 10.69 -8.07 -6.22
CA HIS A 114 9.81 -8.26 -7.35
C HIS A 114 8.47 -7.55 -7.14
N ASP A 115 7.85 -7.70 -5.98
CA ASP A 115 6.60 -7.02 -5.60
C ASP A 115 6.73 -5.49 -5.68
N LEU A 116 7.87 -4.92 -5.28
CA LEU A 116 8.12 -3.48 -5.41
C LEU A 116 8.18 -3.02 -6.86
N SER A 117 8.78 -3.83 -7.73
CA SER A 117 8.86 -3.54 -9.17
C SER A 117 7.49 -3.67 -9.82
N GLU A 118 6.76 -4.74 -9.51
CA GLU A 118 5.38 -4.96 -9.96
C GLU A 118 4.46 -3.80 -9.55
N LEU A 119 4.56 -3.35 -8.29
CA LEU A 119 3.78 -2.21 -7.80
C LEU A 119 4.04 -0.93 -8.62
N ALA A 120 5.30 -0.66 -8.95
CA ALA A 120 5.65 0.50 -9.76
C ALA A 120 5.02 0.42 -11.16
N ASP A 121 5.17 -0.72 -11.83
CA ASP A 121 4.61 -0.96 -13.16
C ASP A 121 3.08 -0.83 -13.15
N LEU A 122 2.41 -1.44 -12.17
CA LEU A 122 0.95 -1.36 -12.03
C LEU A 122 0.49 0.07 -11.81
N CYS A 123 1.13 0.84 -10.92
CA CYS A 123 0.78 2.24 -10.72
C CYS A 123 0.91 3.07 -12.01
N VAL A 124 1.99 2.89 -12.77
CA VAL A 124 2.20 3.58 -14.03
C VAL A 124 1.14 3.20 -15.05
N GLN A 125 0.87 1.90 -15.22
CA GLN A 125 -0.13 1.40 -16.16
C GLN A 125 -1.54 1.93 -15.84
N GLN A 126 -1.95 1.92 -14.58
CA GLN A 126 -3.27 2.43 -14.18
C GLN A 126 -3.38 3.94 -14.41
N ALA A 127 -2.35 4.71 -14.06
CA ALA A 127 -2.32 6.15 -14.31
C ALA A 127 -2.38 6.47 -15.80
N LEU A 128 -1.56 5.78 -16.61
CA LEU A 128 -1.53 5.94 -18.05
C LEU A 128 -2.90 5.66 -18.67
N ALA A 129 -3.50 4.51 -18.35
CA ALA A 129 -4.78 4.09 -18.92
C ALA A 129 -5.91 5.11 -18.66
N LEU A 130 -6.03 5.64 -17.45
CA LEU A 130 -7.06 6.66 -17.16
C LEU A 130 -6.77 7.98 -17.90
N HIS A 131 -5.54 8.48 -17.84
CA HIS A 131 -5.22 9.78 -18.42
C HIS A 131 -5.25 9.76 -19.95
N GLU A 132 -4.87 8.65 -20.58
CA GLU A 132 -5.06 8.44 -22.02
C GLU A 132 -6.53 8.54 -22.41
N GLN A 133 -7.44 7.92 -21.65
CA GLN A 133 -8.88 8.01 -21.90
C GLN A 133 -9.39 9.45 -21.76
N ILE A 134 -9.01 10.15 -20.69
CA ILE A 134 -9.41 11.54 -20.44
C ILE A 134 -8.90 12.46 -21.55
N LEU A 135 -7.62 12.36 -21.92
CA LEU A 135 -7.00 13.21 -22.92
C LEU A 135 -7.55 12.91 -24.32
N THR A 136 -7.76 11.63 -24.65
CA THR A 136 -8.35 11.23 -25.94
C THR A 136 -9.78 11.74 -26.07
N ALA A 137 -10.58 11.67 -25.01
CA ALA A 137 -11.94 12.21 -25.01
C ALA A 137 -11.97 13.74 -25.23
N ARG A 138 -10.95 14.45 -24.72
CA ARG A 138 -10.88 15.92 -24.82
C ARG A 138 -10.23 16.41 -26.12
N HIS A 139 -9.24 15.70 -26.64
CA HIS A 139 -8.36 16.16 -27.71
C HIS A 139 -8.33 15.26 -28.95
N GLY A 140 -9.02 14.11 -28.91
CA GLY A 140 -8.91 13.08 -29.94
C GLY A 140 -7.67 12.21 -29.76
N THR A 141 -7.52 11.19 -30.60
CA THR A 141 -6.36 10.30 -30.56
C THR A 141 -5.13 10.99 -31.18
N PRO A 142 -3.94 10.89 -30.56
CA PRO A 142 -2.69 11.30 -31.21
C PRO A 142 -2.55 10.61 -32.56
N ARG A 143 -2.12 11.36 -33.57
CA ARG A 143 -1.81 10.86 -34.90
C ARG A 143 -0.35 11.18 -35.20
N ASP A 144 0.31 10.31 -35.93
CA ASP A 144 1.64 10.58 -36.44
C ASP A 144 1.64 11.84 -37.32
N ALA A 145 2.79 12.51 -37.40
CA ALA A 145 2.98 13.71 -38.22
C ALA A 145 3.04 13.37 -39.72
#